data_AF-A0AAD9M7A5-F1
#
_entry.id   AF-A0AAD9M7A5-F1
#
_cell.length_a   1.000
_cell.length_b   1.000
_cell.length_c   1.000
_cell.angle_alpha   90.00
_cell.angle_beta   90.00
_cell.angle_gamma   90.00
#
_symmetry.space_group_name_H-M   'P 1'
#
loop_
_entity.id
_entity.type
_entity.pdbx_description
1 polymer ?
#
loop_
_entity_poly.entity_id
_entity_poly.type
_entity_poly.pdbx_seq_one_letter_code
_entity_poly.pdbx_strand_id
1 'polypeptide(L)'
;MKPTHMLAFLPMAGARFVEPRGSDSHGDGDGDQAALAALAAQRFLVELAPGETKWVTEEQKWELRRAGQRFFDITEHDDFAAAVSVAAGARSAVVAFPTELSHRGDLQPLLAKLSQTEMQANLEQLSSFHTRYYKSDYGRQSSEWLLSRIREVIGQSPAAGVNITATAFPHRAFPQASIVVRMAGRTDDTVVVGAHQDSINLFLPSLLAAPGADDDGSGTVTILEALRVLLTAPAVVAAGGLRNTLEFHWYAAEEGGLLGSQDLFKTYAGTGRRVKAMLQQDMTGFVARTLQAGQVESVGVIVDFVSPELTAFVKRVIDGYCDIPWVETQCGYACSDHASASKAGYPSAFVIESAFEYSDNHIHGTDDVIKYLDFGHMAQHAKMTLAFAYELAFADFDKLEAGQRAELR
;
A
#
# COMPACT_ATOMS: atom_id res chain seq x y z
N MET A 1 -52.34 52.01 -5.17
CA MET A 1 -53.04 50.78 -4.74
C MET A 1 -52.66 49.65 -5.69
N LYS A 2 -52.06 48.57 -5.17
CA LYS A 2 -51.80 47.27 -5.82
C LYS A 2 -53.12 46.46 -5.99
N PRO A 3 -53.13 45.23 -6.56
CA PRO A 3 -52.49 44.67 -7.77
C PRO A 3 -53.55 43.95 -8.66
N THR A 4 -53.27 43.12 -9.68
CA THR A 4 -53.09 41.65 -9.59
C THR A 4 -52.86 41.03 -10.99
N HIS A 5 -52.04 39.97 -11.05
CA HIS A 5 -51.71 39.14 -12.22
C HIS A 5 -52.83 38.15 -12.61
N MET A 6 -52.83 37.72 -13.87
CA MET A 6 -53.76 36.76 -14.45
C MET A 6 -52.98 35.52 -14.93
N LEU A 7 -53.26 34.36 -14.32
CA LEU A 7 -52.81 33.02 -14.77
C LEU A 7 -54.06 32.16 -14.96
N ALA A 8 -54.20 31.55 -16.13
CA ALA A 8 -55.33 30.68 -16.49
C ALA A 8 -54.96 29.20 -16.24
N PHE A 9 -55.82 28.49 -15.51
CA PHE A 9 -55.76 27.03 -15.32
C PHE A 9 -56.99 26.37 -15.96
N LEU A 10 -56.78 25.12 -16.41
CA LEU A 10 -57.70 24.19 -17.10
C LEU A 10 -59.03 23.91 -16.36
N PRO A 11 -60.06 23.41 -17.07
CA PRO A 11 -61.23 22.79 -16.45
C PRO A 11 -61.23 21.24 -16.49
N MET A 12 -61.90 20.71 -15.46
CA MET A 12 -62.83 19.55 -15.46
C MET A 12 -62.30 18.10 -15.35
N ALA A 13 -62.36 17.62 -14.10
CA ALA A 13 -63.25 16.56 -13.59
C ALA A 13 -63.28 15.16 -14.23
N GLY A 14 -63.01 14.16 -13.37
CA GLY A 14 -63.35 12.76 -13.58
C GLY A 14 -63.02 11.91 -12.35
N ALA A 15 -63.80 12.01 -11.28
CA ALA A 15 -63.71 11.12 -10.13
C ALA A 15 -64.25 9.73 -10.49
N ARG A 16 -63.45 8.68 -10.28
CA ARG A 16 -63.95 7.35 -9.94
C ARG A 16 -63.15 6.78 -8.78
N PHE A 17 -63.85 6.67 -7.67
CA PHE A 17 -63.49 5.96 -6.46
C PHE A 17 -63.55 4.45 -6.77
N VAL A 18 -62.47 3.72 -6.52
CA VAL A 18 -62.46 2.25 -6.38
C VAL A 18 -61.66 1.94 -5.12
N GLU A 19 -62.29 1.24 -4.18
CA GLU A 19 -61.73 0.83 -2.90
C GLU A 19 -60.45 -0.03 -3.04
N PRO A 20 -59.54 0.00 -2.04
CA PRO A 20 -58.42 -0.92 -1.99
C PRO A 20 -58.91 -2.30 -1.54
N ARG A 21 -58.92 -3.28 -2.45
CA ARG A 21 -58.93 -4.69 -2.05
C ARG A 21 -57.54 -5.06 -1.57
N GLY A 22 -57.50 -5.62 -0.37
CA GLY A 22 -56.28 -5.96 0.35
C GLY A 22 -55.46 -7.09 -0.27
N SER A 23 -54.20 -7.07 0.17
CA SER A 23 -53.30 -8.20 0.43
C SER A 23 -53.24 -9.31 -0.62
N ASP A 24 -52.19 -9.24 -1.44
CA ASP A 24 -51.35 -10.40 -1.74
C ASP A 24 -49.90 -9.97 -1.56
N SER A 25 -49.39 -10.19 -0.35
CA SER A 25 -47.99 -10.00 0.03
C SER A 25 -47.27 -11.34 -0.10
N HIS A 26 -46.81 -11.71 -1.29
CA HIS A 26 -45.87 -12.82 -1.48
C HIS A 26 -44.90 -12.48 -2.61
N GLY A 27 -43.61 -12.34 -2.29
CA GLY A 27 -42.56 -12.55 -3.30
C GLY A 27 -41.29 -11.70 -3.30
N ASP A 28 -40.95 -10.90 -2.28
CA ASP A 28 -39.64 -10.20 -2.24
C ASP A 28 -38.72 -10.63 -1.07
N GLY A 29 -39.18 -11.54 -0.20
CA GLY A 29 -38.40 -11.99 0.98
C GLY A 29 -37.40 -13.14 0.71
N ASP A 30 -37.64 -13.95 -0.32
CA ASP A 30 -36.80 -15.13 -0.63
C ASP A 30 -35.48 -14.75 -1.32
N GLY A 31 -35.47 -13.66 -2.09
CA GLY A 31 -34.26 -13.16 -2.77
C GLY A 31 -33.22 -12.63 -1.79
N ASP A 32 -33.66 -11.86 -0.80
CA ASP A 32 -32.79 -11.31 0.23
C ASP A 32 -32.31 -12.39 1.21
N GLN A 33 -33.16 -13.35 1.58
CA GLN A 33 -32.72 -14.50 2.39
C GLN A 33 -31.74 -15.41 1.65
N ALA A 34 -31.95 -15.67 0.36
CA ALA A 34 -31.03 -16.46 -0.45
C ALA A 34 -29.68 -15.76 -0.66
N ALA A 35 -29.69 -14.43 -0.86
CA ALA A 35 -28.47 -13.63 -0.97
C ALA A 35 -27.69 -13.58 0.37
N LEU A 36 -28.39 -13.39 1.50
CA LEU A 36 -27.78 -13.45 2.83
C LEU A 36 -27.26 -14.85 3.16
N ALA A 37 -27.97 -15.91 2.78
CA ALA A 37 -27.51 -17.29 2.94
C ALA A 37 -26.30 -17.60 2.04
N ALA A 38 -26.24 -17.07 0.83
CA ALA A 38 -25.10 -17.21 -0.08
C ALA A 38 -23.86 -16.46 0.43
N LEU A 39 -24.03 -15.25 0.98
CA LEU A 39 -22.96 -14.50 1.65
C LEU A 39 -22.44 -15.25 2.88
N ALA A 40 -23.34 -15.81 3.70
CA ALA A 40 -22.97 -16.62 4.86
C ALA A 40 -22.30 -17.96 4.49
N ALA A 41 -22.55 -18.47 3.28
CA ALA A 41 -21.95 -19.68 2.75
C ALA A 41 -20.65 -19.43 1.96
N GLN A 42 -20.28 -18.18 1.71
CA GLN A 42 -19.06 -17.84 0.98
C GLN A 42 -17.84 -18.34 1.76
N ARG A 43 -16.96 -19.05 1.03
CA ARG A 43 -15.69 -19.54 1.56
C ARG A 43 -14.54 -18.89 0.81
N PHE A 44 -13.45 -18.73 1.54
CA PHE A 44 -12.20 -18.13 1.08
C PHE A 44 -11.11 -19.18 1.23
N LEU A 45 -10.25 -19.30 0.23
CA LEU A 45 -9.06 -20.13 0.32
C LEU A 45 -7.93 -19.25 0.84
N VAL A 46 -7.44 -19.55 2.03
CA VAL A 46 -6.31 -18.84 2.62
C VAL A 46 -5.06 -19.72 2.64
N GLU A 47 -3.90 -19.11 2.46
CA GLU A 47 -2.59 -19.74 2.65
C GLU A 47 -1.98 -19.24 3.96
N LEU A 48 -1.75 -20.15 4.91
CA LEU A 48 -1.34 -19.85 6.30
C LEU A 48 0.19 -19.92 6.49
N ALA A 49 0.85 -20.70 5.64
CA ALA A 49 2.29 -20.91 5.55
C ALA A 49 2.61 -21.38 4.11
N PRO A 50 3.88 -21.40 3.66
CA PRO A 50 4.21 -21.80 2.29
C PRO A 50 3.60 -23.15 1.89
N GLY A 51 2.62 -23.10 0.98
CA GLY A 51 1.90 -24.29 0.48
C GLY A 51 0.84 -24.89 1.42
N GLU A 52 0.64 -24.34 2.62
CA GLU A 52 -0.41 -24.77 3.54
C GLU A 52 -1.68 -23.94 3.33
N THR A 53 -2.70 -24.54 2.72
CA THR A 53 -3.95 -23.85 2.39
C THR A 53 -5.15 -24.40 3.16
N LYS A 54 -6.13 -23.53 3.43
CA LYS A 54 -7.35 -23.88 4.16
C LYS A 54 -8.53 -23.08 3.62
N TRP A 55 -9.65 -23.78 3.39
CA TRP A 55 -10.93 -23.10 3.15
C TRP A 55 -11.53 -22.63 4.47
N VAL A 56 -11.87 -21.34 4.54
CA VAL A 56 -12.41 -20.67 5.72
C VAL A 56 -13.63 -19.83 5.37
N THR A 57 -14.52 -19.59 6.32
CA THR A 57 -15.55 -18.54 6.21
C THR A 57 -14.94 -17.16 6.44
N GLU A 58 -15.68 -16.09 6.15
CA GLU A 58 -15.23 -14.73 6.46
C GLU A 58 -14.95 -14.53 7.95
N GLU A 59 -15.83 -15.05 8.83
CA GLU A 59 -15.61 -14.97 10.28
C GLU A 59 -14.34 -15.71 10.70
N GLN A 60 -14.06 -16.87 10.11
CA GLN A 60 -12.84 -17.62 10.38
C GLN A 60 -11.58 -16.88 9.92
N LYS A 61 -11.64 -16.05 8.87
CA LYS A 61 -10.52 -15.14 8.52
C LYS A 61 -10.25 -14.16 9.66
N TRP A 62 -11.30 -13.59 10.24
CA TRP A 62 -11.15 -12.62 11.33
C TRP A 62 -10.75 -13.28 12.65
N GLU A 63 -11.19 -14.52 12.91
CA GLU A 63 -10.68 -15.33 14.02
C GLU A 63 -9.17 -15.57 13.89
N LEU A 64 -8.68 -15.90 12.69
CA LEU A 64 -7.24 -16.04 12.43
C LEU A 64 -6.50 -14.73 12.71
N ARG A 65 -6.97 -13.61 12.13
CA ARG A 65 -6.34 -12.28 12.34
C ARG A 65 -6.32 -11.89 13.82
N ARG A 66 -7.44 -12.08 14.55
CA ARG A 66 -7.52 -11.79 16.01
C ARG A 66 -6.63 -12.72 16.85
N ALA A 67 -6.30 -13.91 16.36
CA ALA A 67 -5.33 -14.80 16.96
C ALA A 67 -3.87 -14.47 16.58
N GLY A 68 -3.64 -13.38 15.83
CA GLY A 68 -2.31 -12.99 15.32
C GLY A 68 -1.83 -13.82 14.13
N GLN A 69 -2.68 -14.68 13.57
CA GLN A 69 -2.36 -15.47 12.39
C GLN A 69 -2.68 -14.67 11.12
N ARG A 70 -1.62 -14.30 10.41
CA ARG A 70 -1.72 -13.70 9.07
C ARG A 70 -1.76 -14.77 7.99
N PHE A 71 -2.20 -14.36 6.80
CA PHE A 71 -2.41 -15.25 5.66
C PHE A 71 -2.47 -14.47 4.36
N PHE A 72 -2.19 -15.15 3.25
CA PHE A 72 -2.68 -14.70 1.95
C PHE A 72 -4.11 -15.18 1.75
N ASP A 73 -4.99 -14.31 1.26
CA ASP A 73 -6.23 -14.76 0.65
C ASP A 73 -5.96 -15.03 -0.84
N ILE A 74 -6.00 -16.31 -1.20
CA ILE A 74 -5.69 -16.80 -2.55
C ILE A 74 -6.96 -17.23 -3.30
N THR A 75 -8.14 -16.84 -2.83
CA THR A 75 -9.43 -17.27 -3.41
C THR A 75 -9.54 -16.96 -4.90
N GLU A 76 -9.01 -15.80 -5.34
CA GLU A 76 -9.01 -15.34 -6.73
C GLU A 76 -7.59 -15.38 -7.37
N HIS A 77 -6.64 -16.10 -6.74
CA HIS A 77 -5.22 -16.13 -7.11
C HIS A 77 -4.69 -17.55 -7.37
N ASP A 78 -5.56 -18.49 -7.77
CA ASP A 78 -5.19 -19.89 -8.06
C ASP A 78 -4.24 -20.03 -9.26
N ASP A 79 -4.26 -19.06 -10.19
CA ASP A 79 -3.38 -18.93 -11.35
C ASP A 79 -2.05 -18.19 -11.07
N PHE A 80 -1.81 -17.73 -9.84
CA PHE A 80 -0.62 -16.96 -9.49
C PHE A 80 0.67 -17.74 -9.80
N ALA A 81 0.71 -19.02 -9.47
CA ALA A 81 1.86 -19.89 -9.75
C ALA A 81 2.13 -20.04 -11.26
N ALA A 82 1.09 -20.04 -12.09
CA ALA A 82 1.23 -20.08 -13.54
C ALA A 82 1.82 -18.76 -14.06
N ALA A 83 1.37 -17.61 -13.55
CA ALA A 83 1.93 -16.31 -13.90
C ALA A 83 3.43 -16.20 -13.54
N VAL A 84 3.82 -16.73 -12.37
CA VAL A 84 5.24 -16.78 -11.95
C VAL A 84 6.05 -17.71 -12.83
N SER A 85 5.50 -18.85 -13.24
CA SER A 85 6.19 -19.81 -14.11
C SER A 85 6.52 -19.21 -15.49
N VAL A 86 5.61 -18.40 -16.05
CA VAL A 86 5.87 -17.62 -17.28
C VAL A 86 7.06 -16.68 -17.08
N ALA A 87 7.11 -16.00 -15.94
CA ALA A 87 8.20 -15.09 -15.61
C ALA A 87 9.55 -15.77 -15.36
N ALA A 88 9.54 -16.95 -14.74
CA ALA A 88 10.76 -17.71 -14.43
C ALA A 88 11.52 -18.15 -15.69
N GLY A 89 10.80 -18.45 -16.78
CA GLY A 89 11.42 -18.70 -18.09
C GLY A 89 12.14 -17.49 -18.70
N ALA A 90 11.81 -16.27 -18.25
CA ALA A 90 12.40 -15.01 -18.71
C ALA A 90 13.39 -14.38 -17.70
N ARG A 91 13.44 -14.85 -16.45
CA ARG A 91 14.27 -14.30 -15.36
C ARG A 91 15.40 -15.26 -15.00
N SER A 92 16.63 -14.87 -15.30
CA SER A 92 17.81 -15.73 -15.13
C SER A 92 18.91 -15.14 -14.22
N ALA A 93 18.65 -14.07 -13.47
CA ALA A 93 19.68 -13.46 -12.63
C ALA A 93 19.19 -13.09 -11.23
N VAL A 94 19.99 -13.49 -10.22
CA VAL A 94 20.04 -12.84 -8.91
C VAL A 94 20.32 -11.35 -9.13
N VAL A 95 19.51 -10.48 -8.54
CA VAL A 95 19.71 -9.03 -8.66
C VAL A 95 20.86 -8.62 -7.74
N ALA A 96 21.84 -7.91 -8.29
CA ALA A 96 22.93 -7.32 -7.53
C ALA A 96 22.59 -5.88 -7.14
N PHE A 97 22.94 -5.48 -5.91
CA PHE A 97 22.71 -4.13 -5.38
C PHE A 97 24.03 -3.39 -5.12
N PRO A 98 24.02 -2.05 -5.13
CA PRO A 98 25.22 -1.26 -4.82
C PRO A 98 25.80 -1.58 -3.45
N THR A 99 27.13 -1.74 -3.40
CA THR A 99 27.89 -1.93 -2.16
C THR A 99 28.32 -0.61 -1.52
N GLU A 100 28.15 0.50 -2.22
CA GLU A 100 28.45 1.87 -1.79
C GLU A 100 27.28 2.81 -2.15
N LEU A 101 27.14 3.89 -1.39
CA LEU A 101 26.13 4.93 -1.62
C LEU A 101 26.77 6.07 -2.41
N SER A 102 26.31 6.28 -3.65
CA SER A 102 26.99 7.17 -4.60
C SER A 102 26.37 8.57 -4.67
N HIS A 103 25.17 8.75 -4.12
CA HIS A 103 24.36 9.95 -4.36
C HIS A 103 24.21 10.86 -3.14
N ARG A 104 25.10 10.75 -2.14
CA ARG A 104 24.99 11.53 -0.90
C ARG A 104 24.97 13.04 -1.13
N GLY A 105 25.78 13.54 -2.07
CA GLY A 105 25.81 14.97 -2.41
C GLY A 105 24.50 15.48 -3.02
N ASP A 106 23.85 14.65 -3.85
CA ASP A 106 22.57 14.99 -4.47
C ASP A 106 21.41 14.89 -3.47
N LEU A 107 21.48 13.89 -2.57
CA LEU A 107 20.42 13.58 -1.61
C LEU A 107 20.39 14.54 -0.42
N GLN A 108 21.53 15.01 0.09
CA GLN A 108 21.57 15.89 1.27
C GLN A 108 20.63 17.11 1.17
N PRO A 109 20.62 17.91 0.08
CA PRO A 109 19.68 19.03 -0.05
C PRO A 109 18.23 18.59 -0.25
N LEU A 110 17.98 17.35 -0.69
CA LEU A 110 16.62 16.80 -0.83
C LEU A 110 16.08 16.34 0.52
N LEU A 111 16.87 15.62 1.31
CA LEU A 111 16.49 15.16 2.65
C LEU A 111 16.08 16.33 3.57
N ALA A 112 16.72 17.50 3.41
CA ALA A 112 16.35 18.72 4.14
C ALA A 112 14.99 19.32 3.74
N LYS A 113 14.37 18.87 2.64
CA LYS A 113 13.05 19.31 2.18
C LYS A 113 11.92 18.42 2.69
N LEU A 114 12.23 17.30 3.34
CA LEU A 114 11.23 16.44 3.97
C LEU A 114 10.51 17.22 5.08
N SER A 115 9.19 17.12 5.12
CA SER A 115 8.32 17.93 5.96
C SER A 115 7.42 17.06 6.80
N GLN A 116 7.65 17.10 8.12
CA GLN A 116 6.76 16.49 9.11
C GLN A 116 5.35 17.08 9.04
N THR A 117 5.23 18.38 8.77
CA THR A 117 3.94 19.07 8.64
C THR A 117 3.14 18.57 7.44
N GLU A 118 3.79 18.28 6.32
CA GLU A 118 3.10 17.71 5.14
C GLU A 118 2.61 16.28 5.42
N MET A 119 3.43 15.45 6.08
CA MET A 119 3.00 14.12 6.51
C MET A 119 1.83 14.19 7.48
N GLN A 120 1.91 15.07 8.49
CA GLN A 120 0.84 15.26 9.47
C GLN A 120 -0.46 15.71 8.82
N ALA A 121 -0.44 16.73 7.96
CA ALA A 121 -1.65 17.23 7.30
C ALA A 121 -2.32 16.17 6.41
N ASN A 122 -1.52 15.39 5.68
CA ASN A 122 -2.06 14.29 4.88
C ASN A 122 -2.61 13.16 5.75
N LEU A 123 -1.96 12.86 6.87
CA LEU A 123 -2.40 11.80 7.78
C LEU A 123 -3.68 12.17 8.53
N GLU A 124 -3.81 13.43 8.96
CA GLU A 124 -5.03 13.97 9.57
C GLU A 124 -6.23 13.81 8.62
N GLN A 125 -6.03 14.09 7.33
CA GLN A 125 -7.08 13.86 6.35
C GLN A 125 -7.35 12.37 6.08
N LEU A 126 -6.31 11.56 5.91
CA LEU A 126 -6.44 10.12 5.62
C LEU A 126 -7.07 9.32 6.77
N SER A 127 -6.78 9.68 8.02
CA SER A 127 -7.37 9.06 9.22
C SER A 127 -8.72 9.65 9.62
N SER A 128 -9.19 10.72 8.94
CA SER A 128 -10.52 11.30 9.17
C SER A 128 -11.67 10.50 8.53
N PHE A 129 -11.37 9.61 7.58
CA PHE A 129 -12.36 8.67 7.06
C PHE A 129 -12.78 7.72 8.19
N HIS A 130 -14.09 7.41 8.28
CA HIS A 130 -14.60 6.52 9.34
C HIS A 130 -13.84 5.19 9.39
N THR A 131 -13.54 4.64 8.22
CA THR A 131 -12.65 3.50 7.99
C THR A 131 -12.10 3.60 6.58
N ARG A 132 -10.97 2.95 6.29
CA ARG A 132 -10.48 2.75 4.92
C ARG A 132 -10.64 1.31 4.47
N TYR A 133 -11.52 0.55 5.13
CA TYR A 133 -11.79 -0.85 4.82
C TYR A 133 -12.16 -1.05 3.35
N TYR A 134 -11.44 -1.95 2.68
CA TYR A 134 -11.43 -2.09 1.23
C TYR A 134 -12.78 -2.44 0.57
N LYS A 135 -13.70 -3.07 1.31
CA LYS A 135 -15.08 -3.35 0.84
C LYS A 135 -16.05 -2.19 1.05
N SER A 136 -15.69 -1.19 1.84
CA SER A 136 -16.58 -0.08 2.20
C SER A 136 -16.55 1.04 1.17
N ASP A 137 -17.61 1.86 1.13
CA ASP A 137 -17.61 3.07 0.33
C ASP A 137 -16.56 4.09 0.81
N TYR A 138 -16.28 4.12 2.11
CA TYR A 138 -15.19 4.94 2.66
C TYR A 138 -13.82 4.51 2.15
N GLY A 139 -13.56 3.20 2.01
CA GLY A 139 -12.33 2.68 1.40
C GLY A 139 -12.19 3.11 -0.07
N ARG A 140 -13.28 3.10 -0.84
CA ARG A 140 -13.30 3.68 -2.20
C ARG A 140 -12.97 5.18 -2.16
N GLN A 141 -13.69 5.96 -1.35
CA GLN A 141 -13.50 7.40 -1.23
C GLN A 141 -12.09 7.79 -0.79
N SER A 142 -11.47 7.04 0.14
CA SER A 142 -10.12 7.29 0.61
C SER A 142 -9.09 7.08 -0.51
N SER A 143 -9.24 6.02 -1.32
CA SER A 143 -8.36 5.80 -2.48
C SER A 143 -8.54 6.85 -3.58
N GLU A 144 -9.76 7.32 -3.82
CA GLU A 144 -10.02 8.41 -4.77
C GLU A 144 -9.40 9.74 -4.29
N TRP A 145 -9.51 10.02 -2.99
CA TRP A 145 -8.87 11.17 -2.37
C TRP A 145 -7.34 11.09 -2.48
N LEU A 146 -6.75 9.95 -2.14
CA LEU A 146 -5.30 9.75 -2.17
C LEU A 146 -4.75 9.91 -3.59
N LEU A 147 -5.42 9.32 -4.59
CA LEU A 147 -5.06 9.51 -6.00
C LEU A 147 -5.15 10.98 -6.42
N SER A 148 -6.17 11.69 -5.96
CA SER A 148 -6.30 13.13 -6.24
C SER A 148 -5.17 13.93 -5.60
N ARG A 149 -4.80 13.62 -4.35
CA ARG A 149 -3.69 14.27 -3.66
C ARG A 149 -2.34 14.01 -4.33
N ILE A 150 -2.10 12.77 -4.75
CA ILE A 150 -0.89 12.39 -5.51
C ILE A 150 -0.80 13.18 -6.82
N ARG A 151 -1.91 13.31 -7.55
CA ARG A 151 -1.94 14.11 -8.79
C ARG A 151 -1.69 15.59 -8.55
N GLU A 152 -2.19 16.13 -7.43
CA GLU A 152 -1.88 17.49 -7.01
C GLU A 152 -0.39 17.67 -6.71
N VAL A 153 0.21 16.76 -5.93
CA VAL A 153 1.65 16.75 -5.64
C VAL A 153 2.48 16.72 -6.92
N ILE A 154 2.12 15.86 -7.88
CA ILE A 154 2.78 15.80 -9.20
C ILE A 154 2.60 17.11 -9.96
N GLY A 155 1.37 17.63 -10.06
CA GLY A 155 1.04 18.84 -10.82
C GLY A 155 1.65 20.13 -10.27
N GLN A 156 1.88 20.21 -8.96
CA GLN A 156 2.54 21.34 -8.29
C GLN A 156 4.07 21.22 -8.29
N SER A 157 4.60 20.04 -8.64
CA SER A 157 6.05 19.81 -8.68
C SER A 157 6.70 20.41 -9.94
N PRO A 158 8.00 20.73 -9.90
CA PRO A 158 8.75 21.10 -11.10
C PRO A 158 8.85 19.94 -12.12
N ALA A 159 8.47 18.71 -11.76
CA ALA A 159 8.46 17.54 -12.63
C ALA A 159 7.11 17.31 -13.35
N ALA A 160 6.12 18.21 -13.23
CA ALA A 160 4.79 18.05 -13.85
C ALA A 160 4.81 17.85 -15.39
N GLY A 161 5.91 18.24 -16.06
CA GLY A 161 6.12 18.03 -17.51
C GLY A 161 6.95 16.78 -17.87
N VAL A 162 7.36 15.98 -16.88
CA VAL A 162 8.12 14.74 -17.08
C VAL A 162 7.15 13.57 -17.30
N ASN A 163 7.63 12.46 -17.88
CA ASN A 163 6.84 11.24 -18.10
C ASN A 163 6.51 10.53 -16.76
N ILE A 164 5.52 11.09 -16.06
CA ILE A 164 5.02 10.62 -14.76
C ILE A 164 3.52 10.37 -14.88
N THR A 165 3.08 9.16 -14.51
CA THR A 165 1.67 8.79 -14.53
C THR A 165 1.21 8.39 -13.15
N ALA A 166 0.04 8.84 -12.71
CA ALA A 166 -0.63 8.39 -11.49
C ALA A 166 -2.00 7.78 -11.85
N THR A 167 -2.12 6.47 -11.68
CA THR A 167 -3.27 5.69 -12.14
C THR A 167 -3.84 4.81 -11.03
N ALA A 168 -5.17 4.73 -10.98
CA ALA A 168 -5.85 3.69 -10.22
C ALA A 168 -5.65 2.33 -10.90
N PHE A 169 -5.40 1.31 -10.11
CA PHE A 169 -5.39 -0.09 -10.49
C PHE A 169 -6.66 -0.74 -9.89
N PRO A 170 -7.69 -1.01 -10.70
CA PRO A 170 -8.95 -1.56 -10.20
C PRO A 170 -8.82 -3.05 -9.88
N HIS A 171 -9.53 -3.49 -8.85
CA HIS A 171 -9.62 -4.88 -8.43
C HIS A 171 -11.01 -5.44 -8.74
N ARG A 172 -11.09 -6.72 -9.12
CA ARG A 172 -12.37 -7.35 -9.48
C ARG A 172 -13.30 -7.51 -8.28
N ALA A 173 -12.74 -7.83 -7.12
CA ALA A 173 -13.50 -8.31 -5.96
C ALA A 173 -13.98 -7.20 -5.00
N PHE A 174 -13.46 -5.98 -5.12
CA PHE A 174 -13.74 -4.89 -4.17
C PHE A 174 -13.58 -3.50 -4.81
N PRO A 175 -14.25 -2.46 -4.27
CA PRO A 175 -14.33 -1.14 -4.89
C PRO A 175 -13.10 -0.25 -4.68
N GLN A 176 -12.32 -0.47 -3.62
CA GLN A 176 -11.09 0.29 -3.38
C GLN A 176 -10.02 -0.07 -4.42
N ALA A 177 -9.46 0.92 -5.11
CA ALA A 177 -8.41 0.68 -6.10
C ALA A 177 -7.03 0.87 -5.48
N SER A 178 -6.06 0.02 -5.85
CA SER A 178 -4.65 0.34 -5.59
C SER A 178 -4.23 1.54 -6.45
N ILE A 179 -3.17 2.26 -6.07
CA ILE A 179 -2.66 3.40 -6.84
C ILE A 179 -1.23 3.11 -7.26
N VAL A 180 -0.91 3.37 -8.53
CA VAL A 180 0.44 3.27 -9.07
C VAL A 180 0.86 4.63 -9.62
N VAL A 181 1.90 5.20 -9.04
CA VAL A 181 2.66 6.29 -9.64
C VAL A 181 3.87 5.68 -10.34
N ARG A 182 4.06 6.00 -11.62
CA ARG A 182 5.18 5.53 -12.43
C ARG A 182 5.95 6.72 -12.98
N MET A 183 7.26 6.75 -12.74
CA MET A 183 8.22 7.65 -13.36
C MET A 183 9.11 6.82 -14.30
N ALA A 184 8.95 7.00 -15.61
CA ALA A 184 9.65 6.18 -16.59
C ALA A 184 11.16 6.44 -16.60
N GLY A 185 11.95 5.38 -16.49
CA GLY A 185 13.40 5.42 -16.67
C GLY A 185 13.82 5.19 -18.12
N ARG A 186 15.14 5.22 -18.37
CA ARG A 186 15.74 4.80 -19.64
C ARG A 186 15.70 3.28 -19.84
N THR A 187 15.54 2.51 -18.76
CA THR A 187 15.38 1.05 -18.77
C THR A 187 14.00 0.66 -18.22
N ASP A 188 13.54 -0.54 -18.58
CA ASP A 188 12.34 -1.15 -18.02
C ASP A 188 12.60 -1.83 -16.65
N ASP A 189 13.82 -1.74 -16.14
CA ASP A 189 14.12 -2.15 -14.76
C ASP A 189 13.35 -1.25 -13.80
N THR A 190 12.55 -1.89 -12.95
CA THR A 190 11.59 -1.21 -12.09
C THR A 190 12.02 -1.34 -10.63
N VAL A 191 12.11 -0.23 -9.94
CA VAL A 191 12.25 -0.14 -8.48
C VAL A 191 10.91 0.31 -7.93
N VAL A 192 10.38 -0.43 -6.96
CA VAL A 192 9.07 -0.18 -6.35
C VAL A 192 9.26 0.24 -4.89
N VAL A 193 8.54 1.28 -4.49
CA VAL A 193 8.29 1.62 -3.08
C VAL A 193 6.80 1.44 -2.84
N GLY A 194 6.41 0.78 -1.75
CA GLY A 194 5.04 0.42 -1.44
C GLY A 194 4.66 0.71 0.00
N ALA A 195 3.36 0.95 0.20
CA ALA A 195 2.65 1.04 1.46
C ALA A 195 1.20 0.60 1.19
N HIS A 196 0.42 0.20 2.20
CA HIS A 196 -1.01 -0.04 1.99
C HIS A 196 -1.85 1.14 2.49
N GLN A 197 -3.00 1.35 1.85
CA GLN A 197 -3.86 2.51 2.11
C GLN A 197 -5.15 2.17 2.85
N ASP A 198 -5.47 0.88 3.00
CA ASP A 198 -6.64 0.46 3.75
C ASP A 198 -6.42 0.54 5.26
N SER A 199 -7.46 0.18 6.00
CA SER A 199 -7.43 -0.01 7.45
C SER A 199 -8.56 -0.97 7.82
N ILE A 200 -8.42 -1.63 8.97
CA ILE A 200 -9.43 -2.55 9.46
C ILE A 200 -9.77 -2.33 10.93
N ASN A 201 -10.99 -2.70 11.30
CA ASN A 201 -11.36 -2.98 12.67
C ASN A 201 -11.66 -4.47 12.80
N LEU A 202 -10.84 -5.24 13.54
CA LEU A 202 -10.96 -6.71 13.58
C LEU A 202 -12.23 -7.24 14.24
N PHE A 203 -12.99 -6.41 14.95
CA PHE A 203 -14.23 -6.84 15.58
C PHE A 203 -15.42 -6.77 14.60
N LEU A 204 -15.58 -5.65 13.90
CA LEU A 204 -16.62 -5.48 12.88
C LEU A 204 -16.08 -4.59 11.74
N PRO A 205 -15.33 -5.17 10.78
CA PRO A 205 -14.63 -4.42 9.73
C PRO A 205 -15.51 -3.47 8.92
N SER A 206 -16.76 -3.85 8.69
CA SER A 206 -17.71 -3.09 7.87
C SER A 206 -18.51 -2.03 8.65
N LEU A 207 -18.39 -1.98 9.98
CA LEU A 207 -19.25 -1.15 10.85
C LEU A 207 -18.46 -0.20 11.74
N LEU A 208 -17.44 -0.73 12.42
CA LEU A 208 -16.68 0.04 13.39
C LEU A 208 -15.65 0.94 12.70
N ALA A 209 -15.33 2.04 13.37
CA ALA A 209 -14.30 2.94 12.88
C ALA A 209 -12.92 2.27 12.92
N ALA A 210 -12.08 2.64 11.96
CA ALA A 210 -10.68 2.23 11.87
C ALA A 210 -9.88 3.42 11.32
N PRO A 211 -9.48 4.37 12.19
CA PRO A 211 -8.72 5.53 11.73
C PRO A 211 -7.40 5.14 11.10
N GLY A 212 -6.79 4.02 11.52
CA GLY A 212 -5.62 3.41 10.86
C GLY A 212 -4.49 4.42 10.69
N ALA A 213 -4.14 5.14 11.78
CA ALA A 213 -3.21 6.23 11.69
C ALA A 213 -1.77 5.72 11.53
N ASP A 214 -1.39 4.72 12.31
CA ASP A 214 -0.13 4.02 12.15
C ASP A 214 -0.23 2.98 11.04
N ASP A 215 -1.27 2.15 11.06
CA ASP A 215 -1.45 0.97 10.20
C ASP A 215 -2.55 1.20 9.13
N ASP A 216 -2.19 1.49 7.87
CA ASP A 216 -0.88 1.99 7.41
C ASP A 216 -0.97 3.42 6.89
N GLY A 217 -1.68 4.25 7.67
CA GLY A 217 -1.73 5.69 7.41
C GLY A 217 -0.33 6.31 7.39
N SER A 218 0.54 5.86 8.31
CA SER A 218 1.88 6.39 8.50
C SER A 218 2.81 6.06 7.32
N GLY A 219 2.85 4.80 6.86
CA GLY A 219 3.61 4.38 5.68
C GLY A 219 3.08 5.04 4.42
N THR A 220 1.75 5.10 4.25
CA THR A 220 1.10 5.79 3.12
C THR A 220 1.56 7.23 2.95
N VAL A 221 1.58 8.02 4.03
CA VAL A 221 2.00 9.44 3.95
C VAL A 221 3.52 9.60 3.91
N THR A 222 4.26 8.64 4.47
CA THR A 222 5.73 8.60 4.41
C THR A 222 6.21 8.46 2.96
N ILE A 223 5.64 7.52 2.20
CA ILE A 223 6.03 7.32 0.80
C ILE A 223 5.50 8.45 -0.10
N LEU A 224 4.38 9.09 0.26
CA LEU A 224 3.87 10.29 -0.42
C LEU A 224 4.82 11.48 -0.24
N GLU A 225 5.35 11.67 0.96
CA GLU A 225 6.31 12.74 1.26
C GLU A 225 7.65 12.51 0.56
N ALA A 226 8.14 11.26 0.54
CA ALA A 226 9.31 10.88 -0.24
C ALA A 226 9.10 11.18 -1.74
N LEU A 227 7.93 10.84 -2.29
CA LEU A 227 7.56 11.18 -3.67
C LEU A 227 7.55 12.71 -3.90
N ARG A 228 6.90 13.49 -3.02
CA ARG A 228 6.82 14.95 -3.13
C ARG A 228 8.20 15.58 -3.23
N VAL A 229 9.15 15.15 -2.39
CA VAL A 229 10.51 15.67 -2.40
C VAL A 229 11.31 15.17 -3.61
N LEU A 230 11.17 13.90 -3.97
CA LEU A 230 11.83 13.31 -5.14
C LEU A 230 11.49 14.07 -6.43
N LEU A 231 10.24 14.48 -6.59
CA LEU A 231 9.79 15.29 -7.73
C LEU A 231 10.42 16.69 -7.81
N THR A 232 11.13 17.13 -6.77
CA THR A 232 11.92 18.37 -6.78
C THR A 232 13.39 18.16 -7.14
N ALA A 233 13.84 16.92 -7.32
CA ALA A 233 15.23 16.62 -7.61
C ALA A 233 15.59 17.01 -9.04
N PRO A 234 16.69 17.75 -9.27
CA PRO A 234 17.10 18.17 -10.62
C PRO A 234 17.21 17.00 -11.61
N ALA A 235 17.71 15.84 -11.15
CA ALA A 235 17.86 14.65 -11.96
C ALA A 235 16.52 13.96 -12.31
N VAL A 236 15.46 14.18 -11.52
CA VAL A 236 14.09 13.71 -11.82
C VAL A 236 13.38 14.69 -12.75
N VAL A 237 13.56 16.00 -12.52
CA VAL A 237 13.00 17.08 -13.36
C VAL A 237 13.57 17.07 -14.77
N ALA A 238 14.85 16.70 -14.93
CA ALA A 238 15.44 16.50 -16.24
C ALA A 238 14.79 15.29 -16.94
N ALA A 239 14.06 15.54 -18.02
CA ALA A 239 13.41 14.47 -18.80
C ALA A 239 14.43 13.39 -19.21
N GLY A 240 14.11 12.12 -18.89
CA GLY A 240 15.01 10.98 -19.15
C GLY A 240 16.21 10.89 -18.20
N GLY A 241 16.24 11.65 -17.11
CA GLY A 241 17.32 11.65 -16.13
C GLY A 241 17.44 10.35 -15.35
N LEU A 242 16.31 9.69 -15.05
CA LEU A 242 16.30 8.40 -14.36
C LEU A 242 16.83 7.26 -15.24
N ARG A 243 17.73 6.44 -14.70
CA ARG A 243 18.16 5.23 -15.40
C ARG A 243 17.06 4.18 -15.35
N ASN A 244 16.64 3.84 -14.14
CA ASN A 244 15.63 2.82 -13.90
C ASN A 244 14.27 3.47 -13.71
N THR A 245 13.22 2.74 -14.06
CA THR A 245 11.85 3.15 -13.77
C THR A 245 11.63 3.10 -12.27
N LEU A 246 11.04 4.16 -11.72
CA LEU A 246 10.60 4.20 -10.33
C LEU A 246 9.08 4.10 -10.27
N GLU A 247 8.58 3.32 -9.32
CA GLU A 247 7.15 3.26 -9.03
C GLU A 247 6.88 3.39 -7.53
N PHE A 248 5.84 4.16 -7.20
CA PHE A 248 5.29 4.26 -5.85
C PHE A 248 3.89 3.65 -5.87
N HIS A 249 3.66 2.67 -5.00
CA HIS A 249 2.44 1.90 -4.94
C HIS A 249 1.73 2.16 -3.60
N TRP A 250 0.41 2.33 -3.67
CA TRP A 250 -0.47 2.29 -2.50
C TRP A 250 -1.44 1.15 -2.69
N TYR A 251 -1.24 0.07 -1.93
CA TYR A 251 -1.99 -1.17 -2.09
C TYR A 251 -3.35 -1.08 -1.41
N ALA A 252 -4.39 -1.53 -2.10
CA ALA A 252 -5.70 -1.75 -1.50
C ALA A 252 -5.77 -3.15 -0.89
N ALA A 253 -6.59 -3.32 0.14
CA ALA A 253 -6.95 -4.62 0.70
C ALA A 253 -5.75 -5.48 1.15
N GLU A 254 -4.71 -4.88 1.75
CA GLU A 254 -3.68 -5.61 2.50
C GLU A 254 -4.39 -6.42 3.59
N GLU A 255 -5.31 -5.77 4.29
CA GLU A 255 -5.99 -6.30 5.47
C GLU A 255 -6.92 -7.48 5.14
N GLY A 256 -7.32 -7.55 3.87
CA GLY A 256 -8.08 -8.65 3.31
C GLY A 256 -7.28 -9.94 3.10
N GLY A 257 -5.96 -9.91 3.31
CA GLY A 257 -5.03 -11.00 3.02
C GLY A 257 -4.20 -10.72 1.77
N LEU A 258 -3.59 -9.53 1.69
CA LEU A 258 -2.66 -9.10 0.64
C LEU A 258 -3.29 -9.08 -0.76
N LEU A 259 -4.57 -8.71 -0.87
CA LEU A 259 -5.33 -8.89 -2.11
C LEU A 259 -4.85 -7.95 -3.23
N GLY A 260 -4.64 -6.66 -2.92
CA GLY A 260 -4.28 -5.70 -3.96
C GLY A 260 -2.85 -5.84 -4.47
N SER A 261 -1.89 -6.12 -3.58
CA SER A 261 -0.51 -6.39 -3.98
C SER A 261 -0.39 -7.71 -4.74
N GLN A 262 -1.16 -8.75 -4.40
CA GLN A 262 -1.20 -9.98 -5.17
C GLN A 262 -1.67 -9.73 -6.62
N ASP A 263 -2.75 -8.98 -6.84
CA ASP A 263 -3.23 -8.66 -8.18
C ASP A 263 -2.17 -7.94 -9.03
N LEU A 264 -1.48 -6.95 -8.43
CA LEU A 264 -0.41 -6.18 -9.07
C LEU A 264 0.79 -7.06 -9.43
N PHE A 265 1.34 -7.80 -8.46
CA PHE A 265 2.54 -8.60 -8.70
C PHE A 265 2.28 -9.85 -9.54
N LYS A 266 1.06 -10.41 -9.50
CA LYS A 266 0.59 -11.44 -10.45
C LYS A 266 0.58 -10.88 -11.87
N THR A 267 0.02 -9.68 -12.07
CA THR A 267 0.00 -9.02 -13.38
C THR A 267 1.42 -8.74 -13.87
N TYR A 268 2.32 -8.28 -12.99
CA TYR A 268 3.71 -7.99 -13.34
C TYR A 268 4.47 -9.27 -13.70
N ALA A 269 4.25 -10.37 -12.97
CA ALA A 269 4.78 -11.68 -13.32
C ALA A 269 4.27 -12.15 -14.69
N GLY A 270 2.94 -12.14 -14.90
CA GLY A 270 2.32 -12.60 -16.15
C GLY A 270 2.70 -11.78 -17.38
N THR A 271 3.10 -10.51 -17.20
CA THR A 271 3.56 -9.62 -18.29
C THR A 271 5.09 -9.59 -18.43
N GLY A 272 5.83 -10.34 -17.62
CA GLY A 272 7.30 -10.39 -17.68
C GLY A 272 7.98 -9.11 -17.18
N ARG A 273 7.29 -8.26 -16.39
CA ARG A 273 7.88 -7.04 -15.82
C ARG A 273 9.15 -7.36 -15.03
N ARG A 274 10.20 -6.57 -15.24
CA ARG A 274 11.48 -6.67 -14.51
C ARG A 274 11.47 -5.76 -13.28
N VAL A 275 10.93 -6.26 -12.17
CA VAL A 275 11.08 -5.59 -10.87
C VAL A 275 12.40 -6.02 -10.24
N LYS A 276 13.27 -5.05 -9.98
CA LYS A 276 14.62 -5.25 -9.43
C LYS A 276 14.64 -5.15 -7.92
N ALA A 277 13.77 -4.32 -7.37
CA ALA A 277 13.61 -4.13 -5.94
C ALA A 277 12.20 -3.68 -5.62
N MET A 278 11.66 -4.16 -4.50
CA MET A 278 10.46 -3.66 -3.88
C MET A 278 10.75 -3.39 -2.40
N LEU A 279 10.46 -2.17 -1.93
CA LEU A 279 10.54 -1.80 -0.53
C LEU A 279 9.12 -1.57 -0.01
N GLN A 280 8.73 -2.29 1.04
CA GLN A 280 7.52 -2.00 1.81
C GLN A 280 7.84 -1.07 2.99
N GLN A 281 7.00 -0.06 3.17
CA GLN A 281 6.84 0.74 4.37
C GLN A 281 5.47 0.39 4.94
N ASP A 282 5.42 -0.16 6.15
CA ASP A 282 4.17 -0.51 6.82
C ASP A 282 4.38 -0.32 8.32
N MET A 283 3.63 0.63 8.88
CA MET A 283 3.83 1.23 10.20
C MET A 283 5.19 1.94 10.34
N THR A 284 5.17 3.27 10.40
CA THR A 284 6.37 4.12 10.44
C THR A 284 6.33 5.15 11.56
N GLY A 285 5.33 5.10 12.44
CA GLY A 285 4.99 6.20 13.33
C GLY A 285 5.24 5.97 14.81
N PHE A 286 5.26 4.73 15.30
CA PHE A 286 5.19 4.47 16.73
C PHE A 286 6.51 3.98 17.35
N VAL A 287 6.99 4.74 18.35
CA VAL A 287 8.25 4.45 19.08
C VAL A 287 8.06 4.27 20.58
N ALA A 288 6.86 4.52 21.09
CA ALA A 288 6.64 4.69 22.52
C ALA A 288 7.00 3.43 23.33
N ARG A 289 6.69 2.23 22.82
CA ARG A 289 7.03 0.97 23.51
C ARG A 289 8.51 0.64 23.45
N THR A 290 9.19 0.94 22.34
CA THR A 290 10.65 0.83 22.21
C THR A 290 11.34 1.65 23.30
N LEU A 291 10.94 2.92 23.45
CA LEU A 291 11.50 3.82 24.46
C LEU A 291 11.15 3.39 25.90
N GLN A 292 9.92 2.93 26.14
CA GLN A 292 9.50 2.41 27.45
C GLN A 292 10.27 1.14 27.86
N ALA A 293 10.66 0.32 26.88
CA ALA A 293 11.50 -0.86 27.09
C ALA A 293 12.99 -0.51 27.29
N GLY A 294 13.35 0.77 27.30
CA GLY A 294 14.73 1.24 27.45
C GLY A 294 15.62 0.92 26.23
N GLN A 295 15.01 0.61 25.08
CA GLN A 295 15.71 0.36 23.83
C GLN A 295 15.99 1.67 23.09
N VAL A 296 16.94 1.62 22.15
CA VAL A 296 17.26 2.75 21.28
C VAL A 296 16.22 2.83 20.16
N GLU A 297 15.69 4.03 19.91
CA GLU A 297 14.88 4.30 18.73
C GLU A 297 15.62 3.82 17.47
N SER A 298 15.00 2.95 16.68
CA SER A 298 15.65 2.29 15.55
C SER A 298 14.61 1.94 14.49
N VAL A 299 14.99 1.99 13.22
CA VAL A 299 14.18 1.41 12.13
C VAL A 299 14.21 -0.11 12.25
N GLY A 300 13.05 -0.75 12.33
CA GLY A 300 12.93 -2.20 12.24
C GLY A 300 13.17 -2.70 10.82
N VAL A 301 14.08 -3.66 10.65
CA VAL A 301 14.38 -4.28 9.35
C VAL A 301 14.00 -5.74 9.39
N ILE A 302 12.99 -6.12 8.60
CA ILE A 302 12.54 -7.51 8.51
C ILE A 302 13.56 -8.36 7.76
N VAL A 303 13.86 -9.55 8.30
CA VAL A 303 14.85 -10.48 7.75
C VAL A 303 14.28 -11.82 7.28
N ASP A 304 13.00 -12.09 7.54
CA ASP A 304 12.29 -13.28 7.05
C ASP A 304 11.37 -12.95 5.86
N PHE A 305 11.23 -13.89 4.92
CA PHE A 305 10.42 -13.75 3.69
C PHE A 305 10.80 -12.58 2.75
N VAL A 306 12.03 -12.09 2.84
CA VAL A 306 12.62 -11.00 2.05
C VAL A 306 13.90 -11.43 1.31
N SER A 307 14.39 -10.60 0.38
CA SER A 307 15.69 -10.82 -0.29
C SER A 307 16.84 -10.37 0.61
N PRO A 308 17.79 -11.26 0.97
CA PRO A 308 18.94 -10.90 1.80
C PRO A 308 19.80 -9.77 1.21
N GLU A 309 20.02 -9.78 -0.11
CA GLU A 309 20.84 -8.79 -0.80
C GLU A 309 20.19 -7.40 -0.79
N LEU A 310 18.88 -7.34 -1.03
CA LEU A 310 18.13 -6.09 -0.96
C LEU A 310 18.04 -5.58 0.48
N THR A 311 17.81 -6.46 1.46
CA THR A 311 17.80 -6.11 2.88
C THR A 311 19.15 -5.57 3.34
N ALA A 312 20.27 -6.12 2.86
CA ALA A 312 21.61 -5.58 3.13
C ALA A 312 21.80 -4.18 2.54
N PHE A 313 21.24 -3.93 1.34
CA PHE A 313 21.24 -2.59 0.75
C PHE A 313 20.38 -1.61 1.58
N VAL A 314 19.20 -2.02 2.05
CA VAL A 314 18.34 -1.19 2.92
C VAL A 314 19.08 -0.77 4.19
N LYS A 315 19.76 -1.70 4.88
CA LYS A 315 20.58 -1.38 6.07
C LYS A 315 21.65 -0.34 5.77
N ARG A 316 22.34 -0.48 4.63
CA ARG A 316 23.32 0.51 4.16
C ARG A 316 22.70 1.88 3.92
N VAL A 317 21.51 1.94 3.32
CA VAL A 317 20.76 3.20 3.12
C VAL A 317 20.42 3.82 4.48
N ILE A 318 19.99 3.04 5.47
CA ILE A 318 19.71 3.53 6.83
C ILE A 318 20.98 4.13 7.45
N ASP A 319 22.08 3.36 7.50
CA ASP A 319 23.38 3.82 8.03
C ASP A 319 23.90 5.07 7.32
N GLY A 320 23.57 5.21 6.03
CA GLY A 320 24.02 6.29 5.19
C GLY A 320 23.20 7.57 5.25
N TYR A 321 21.91 7.50 5.60
CA TYR A 321 20.99 8.62 5.40
C TYR A 321 20.05 8.92 6.57
N CYS A 322 19.89 8.00 7.52
CA CYS A 322 19.09 8.21 8.72
C CYS A 322 19.97 8.68 9.88
N ASP A 323 19.34 9.32 10.88
CA ASP A 323 20.02 9.75 12.11
C ASP A 323 19.90 8.70 13.22
N ILE A 324 19.04 7.70 13.03
CA ILE A 324 18.80 6.58 13.95
C ILE A 324 19.34 5.28 13.34
N PRO A 325 19.74 4.30 14.18
CA PRO A 325 20.18 3.00 13.69
C PRO A 325 19.01 2.15 13.18
N TRP A 326 19.34 0.93 12.74
CA TRP A 326 18.38 -0.13 12.48
C TRP A 326 18.50 -1.27 13.50
N VAL A 327 17.43 -2.05 13.63
CA VAL A 327 17.39 -3.31 14.36
C VAL A 327 16.80 -4.41 13.48
N GLU A 328 17.45 -5.57 13.42
CA GLU A 328 16.87 -6.73 12.74
C GLU A 328 15.73 -7.30 13.56
N THR A 329 14.62 -7.63 12.90
CA THR A 329 13.47 -8.27 13.52
C THR A 329 12.80 -9.21 12.53
N GLN A 330 11.89 -10.05 13.04
CA GLN A 330 11.10 -10.95 12.22
C GLN A 330 9.64 -10.58 12.34
N CYS A 331 8.92 -10.75 11.23
CA CYS A 331 7.50 -10.50 11.21
C CYS A 331 6.71 -11.82 11.12
N GLY A 332 7.14 -12.77 10.31
CA GLY A 332 6.42 -14.02 10.03
C GLY A 332 5.81 -14.05 8.63
N TYR A 333 5.12 -15.15 8.34
CA TYR A 333 4.53 -15.40 7.01
C TYR A 333 3.37 -14.43 6.70
N ALA A 334 3.29 -14.03 5.41
CA ALA A 334 2.27 -13.12 4.89
C ALA A 334 2.12 -11.85 5.75
N CYS A 335 3.25 -11.27 6.14
CA CYS A 335 3.28 -10.17 7.08
C CYS A 335 2.68 -8.87 6.52
N SER A 336 3.02 -8.52 5.28
CA SER A 336 2.58 -7.32 4.56
C SER A 336 2.87 -7.50 3.06
N ASP A 337 2.64 -6.48 2.23
CA ASP A 337 2.63 -6.56 0.76
C ASP A 337 3.97 -6.97 0.10
N HIS A 338 5.10 -6.79 0.79
CA HIS A 338 6.41 -7.31 0.34
C HIS A 338 6.35 -8.82 0.05
N ALA A 339 5.51 -9.55 0.79
CA ALA A 339 5.36 -10.98 0.63
C ALA A 339 4.74 -11.33 -0.73
N SER A 340 3.85 -10.49 -1.29
CA SER A 340 3.30 -10.66 -2.65
C SER A 340 4.39 -10.51 -3.72
N ALA A 341 5.31 -9.56 -3.56
CA ALA A 341 6.47 -9.41 -4.44
C ALA A 341 7.42 -10.61 -4.34
N SER A 342 7.73 -11.07 -3.12
CA SER A 342 8.52 -12.30 -2.88
C SER A 342 7.88 -13.52 -3.53
N LYS A 343 6.56 -13.70 -3.36
CA LYS A 343 5.79 -14.79 -3.95
C LYS A 343 5.82 -14.75 -5.47
N ALA A 344 5.88 -13.55 -6.07
CA ALA A 344 6.06 -13.35 -7.50
C ALA A 344 7.51 -13.54 -8.01
N GLY A 345 8.44 -13.87 -7.12
CA GLY A 345 9.86 -14.08 -7.44
C GLY A 345 10.64 -12.79 -7.64
N TYR A 346 10.19 -11.68 -7.06
CA TYR A 346 10.91 -10.41 -7.07
C TYR A 346 11.66 -10.19 -5.75
N PRO A 347 12.86 -9.57 -5.78
CA PRO A 347 13.52 -9.12 -4.56
C PRO A 347 12.65 -8.09 -3.85
N SER A 348 12.25 -8.38 -2.61
CA SER A 348 11.54 -7.46 -1.74
C SER A 348 12.28 -7.28 -0.42
N ALA A 349 12.09 -6.14 0.21
CA ALA A 349 12.53 -5.83 1.57
C ALA A 349 11.39 -5.09 2.29
N PHE A 350 11.40 -5.16 3.60
CA PHE A 350 10.38 -4.55 4.43
C PHE A 350 11.03 -3.91 5.66
N VAL A 351 10.65 -2.65 5.90
CA VAL A 351 10.96 -1.96 7.15
C VAL A 351 9.69 -1.56 7.87
N ILE A 352 9.79 -1.57 9.18
CA ILE A 352 8.73 -1.23 10.13
C ILE A 352 9.32 -0.28 11.18
N GLU A 353 8.49 0.44 11.90
CA GLU A 353 8.87 1.44 12.92
C GLU A 353 9.83 0.97 14.02
N SER A 354 9.89 -0.33 14.33
CA SER A 354 10.71 -0.83 15.44
C SER A 354 10.94 -2.34 15.39
N ALA A 355 11.63 -2.90 16.38
CA ALA A 355 11.60 -4.36 16.56
C ALA A 355 10.15 -4.81 16.81
N PHE A 356 9.73 -5.89 16.15
CA PHE A 356 8.31 -6.29 16.03
C PHE A 356 7.60 -6.49 17.38
N GLU A 357 8.34 -6.87 18.43
CA GLU A 357 7.81 -7.01 19.79
C GLU A 357 7.40 -5.69 20.46
N TYR A 358 7.89 -4.55 19.95
CA TYR A 358 7.60 -3.19 20.40
C TYR A 358 6.71 -2.39 19.45
N SER A 359 6.23 -3.00 18.35
CA SER A 359 5.29 -2.34 17.44
C SER A 359 4.00 -1.89 18.15
N ASP A 360 3.32 -0.95 17.52
CA ASP A 360 2.09 -0.36 18.02
C ASP A 360 1.06 -1.43 18.40
N ASN A 361 0.55 -1.34 19.63
CA ASN A 361 -0.47 -2.21 20.19
C ASN A 361 -1.89 -1.63 20.09
N HIS A 362 -2.06 -0.48 19.43
CA HIS A 362 -3.36 0.15 19.18
C HIS A 362 -3.96 -0.19 17.80
N ILE A 363 -3.18 -0.82 16.91
CA ILE A 363 -3.54 -1.17 15.53
C ILE A 363 -4.82 -2.01 15.40
N HIS A 364 -5.40 -1.99 14.20
CA HIS A 364 -6.60 -2.71 13.81
C HIS A 364 -7.86 -2.46 14.68
N GLY A 365 -7.97 -1.24 15.22
CA GLY A 365 -9.06 -0.82 16.09
C GLY A 365 -9.33 0.67 16.02
N THR A 366 -10.18 1.16 16.94
CA THR A 366 -10.54 2.59 16.99
C THR A 366 -9.48 3.46 17.66
N ASP A 367 -8.52 2.86 18.37
CA ASP A 367 -7.48 3.61 19.11
C ASP A 367 -6.18 3.74 18.30
N ASP A 368 -6.09 3.18 17.10
CA ASP A 368 -5.02 3.51 16.17
C ASP A 368 -5.22 4.95 15.67
N VAL A 369 -4.62 5.91 16.37
CA VAL A 369 -4.82 7.35 16.17
C VAL A 369 -3.53 8.15 16.22
N ILE A 370 -3.49 9.26 15.47
CA ILE A 370 -2.31 10.12 15.26
C ILE A 370 -1.60 10.55 16.54
N LYS A 371 -2.32 10.72 17.66
CA LYS A 371 -1.75 11.21 18.92
C LYS A 371 -0.62 10.32 19.48
N TYR A 372 -0.52 9.06 19.04
CA TYR A 372 0.51 8.12 19.46
C TYR A 372 1.75 8.15 18.58
N LEU A 373 1.71 8.81 17.43
CA LEU A 373 2.79 8.79 16.44
C LEU A 373 3.81 9.89 16.67
N ASP A 374 5.06 9.58 16.32
CA ASP A 374 6.19 10.48 16.30
C ASP A 374 6.56 10.84 14.86
N PHE A 375 6.24 12.05 14.43
CA PHE A 375 6.57 12.51 13.08
C PHE A 375 8.08 12.72 12.86
N GLY A 376 8.87 12.82 13.93
CA GLY A 376 10.33 12.79 13.86
C GLY A 376 10.82 11.41 13.44
N HIS A 377 10.22 10.35 13.99
CA HIS A 377 10.47 8.97 13.60
C HIS A 377 10.02 8.70 12.15
N MET A 378 8.80 9.11 11.77
CA MET A 378 8.33 9.01 10.38
C MET A 378 9.25 9.73 9.40
N ALA A 379 9.86 10.85 9.79
CA ALA A 379 10.84 11.54 8.95
C ALA A 379 12.10 10.71 8.70
N GLN A 380 12.52 9.82 9.61
CA GLN A 380 13.62 8.87 9.35
C GLN A 380 13.22 7.83 8.30
N HIS A 381 11.99 7.30 8.37
CA HIS A 381 11.46 6.42 7.31
C HIS A 381 11.34 7.14 5.97
N ALA A 382 10.95 8.41 5.95
CA ALA A 382 10.88 9.21 4.73
C ALA A 382 12.29 9.48 4.13
N LYS A 383 13.29 9.74 4.99
CA LYS A 383 14.71 9.85 4.58
C LYS A 383 15.20 8.56 3.91
N MET A 384 14.97 7.43 4.57
CA MET A 384 15.35 6.11 4.05
C MET A 384 14.66 5.84 2.72
N THR A 385 13.34 6.04 2.63
CA THR A 385 12.55 5.81 1.42
C THR A 385 13.03 6.64 0.24
N LEU A 386 13.23 7.94 0.46
CA LEU A 386 13.74 8.86 -0.57
C LEU A 386 15.13 8.43 -1.05
N ALA A 387 16.03 8.10 -0.12
CA ALA A 387 17.39 7.69 -0.44
C ALA A 387 17.43 6.34 -1.18
N PHE A 388 16.64 5.36 -0.73
CA PHE A 388 16.48 4.06 -1.38
C PHE A 388 16.02 4.22 -2.83
N ALA A 389 14.93 4.97 -3.04
CA ALA A 389 14.39 5.22 -4.36
C ALA A 389 15.42 5.92 -5.25
N TYR A 390 16.09 6.96 -4.73
CA TYR A 390 17.05 7.75 -5.50
C TYR A 390 18.29 6.94 -5.89
N GLU A 391 18.95 6.26 -4.95
CA GLU A 391 20.15 5.45 -5.23
C GLU A 391 19.86 4.38 -6.30
N LEU A 392 18.73 3.67 -6.17
CA LEU A 392 18.34 2.64 -7.12
C LEU A 392 17.78 3.20 -8.44
N ALA A 393 17.35 4.46 -8.49
CA ALA A 393 16.94 5.10 -9.75
C ALA A 393 18.11 5.25 -10.74
N PHE A 394 19.34 5.33 -10.23
CA PHE A 394 20.55 5.54 -11.02
C PHE A 394 21.48 4.32 -11.06
N ALA A 395 21.22 3.30 -10.24
CA ALA A 395 22.00 2.06 -10.19
C ALA A 395 22.07 1.35 -11.56
N ASP A 396 23.28 0.96 -11.98
CA ASP A 396 23.49 0.18 -13.20
C ASP A 396 23.40 -1.33 -12.87
N PHE A 397 22.17 -1.86 -12.84
CA PHE A 397 21.93 -3.27 -12.51
C PHE A 397 22.67 -4.23 -13.44
N ASP A 398 22.73 -3.95 -14.75
CA ASP A 398 23.45 -4.78 -15.71
C ASP A 398 24.95 -4.89 -15.36
N LYS A 399 25.56 -3.75 -15.00
CA LYS A 399 26.97 -3.71 -14.58
C LYS A 399 27.19 -4.43 -13.25
N LEU A 400 26.31 -4.22 -12.27
CA LEU A 400 26.40 -4.87 -10.95
C LEU A 400 26.33 -6.39 -11.08
N GLU A 401 25.37 -6.90 -11.86
CA GLU A 401 25.19 -8.34 -12.08
C GLU A 401 26.32 -8.94 -12.92
N ALA A 402 26.87 -8.20 -13.88
CA ALA A 402 28.05 -8.64 -14.62
C ALA A 402 29.28 -8.79 -13.70
N GLY A 403 29.45 -7.87 -12.74
CA GLY A 403 30.50 -7.94 -11.71
C GLY A 403 30.35 -9.19 -10.84
N GLN A 404 29.15 -9.41 -10.28
CA GLN A 404 28.89 -10.57 -9.42
C GLN A 404 29.12 -11.91 -10.15
N ARG A 405 28.74 -12.00 -11.44
CA ARG A 405 29.02 -13.20 -12.26
C ARG A 405 30.50 -13.43 -12.52
N ALA A 406 31.31 -12.37 -12.56
CA ALA A 406 32.75 -12.48 -12.75
C ALA A 406 33.47 -12.94 -11.47
N GLU A 407 32.98 -12.54 -10.28
CA GLU A 407 33.53 -12.99 -8.99
C GLU A 407 33.25 -14.47 -8.68
N LEU A 408 32.18 -15.03 -9.26
CA LEU A 408 31.79 -16.44 -9.11
C LEU A 408 32.49 -17.40 -10.09
N ARG A 409 33.32 -16.88 -11.01
CA ARG A 409 34.10 -17.66 -11.99
C ARG A 409 35.57 -17.66 -11.63
#